data_AF-B4NZC2-F1
#
_entry.id   AF-B4NZC2-F1
#
_cell.length_a   1.000
_cell.length_b   1.000
_cell.length_c   1.000
_cell.angle_alpha   90.00
_cell.angle_beta   90.00
_cell.angle_gamma   90.00
#
_symmetry.space_group_name_H-M   'P 1'
#
loop_
_entity.id
_entity.type
_entity.pdbx_description
1 polymer ?
#
loop_
_entity_poly.entity_id
_entity_poly.type
_entity_poly.pdbx_seq_one_letter_code
_entity_poly.pdbx_strand_id
1 'polypeptide(L)'
;MGASNRILQVAVCASVFSLICFIIAFSTPYWLVTDGSLQNPRFTNLGLWEVCFNNFQDIHRFFDNPFNGCLWVFEEEYYIIHDFLLPGFYISVQLFATLCFVMCLVVIPLTAAFLRTSRDDDRYMVLLLAIGSCQVVGSVFGFIAVVTFGAKGDSRDWMPGWQNNDMGWSFALGVVGAVLLLPAGVLYLVEARRERYKRLNEISNREISEYGDEYYQNQVSAAALPSAPSPYQSSFASEPSRPRRPQQNISSNSAVQGGIQTDI
;
A
#
# COMPACT_ATOMS: atom_id res chain seq x y z
N MET A 1 -4.76 23.15 7.38
CA MET A 1 -5.90 22.40 6.80
C MET A 1 -5.49 21.87 5.43
N GLY A 2 -4.85 20.69 5.38
CA GLY A 2 -4.22 20.14 4.17
C GLY A 2 -5.10 19.23 3.29
N ALA A 3 -6.41 19.14 3.56
CA ALA A 3 -7.30 18.13 2.96
C ALA A 3 -8.25 18.68 1.87
N SER A 4 -7.79 19.59 1.00
CA SER A 4 -8.56 20.04 -0.17
C SER A 4 -8.24 19.20 -1.43
N ASN A 5 -8.00 17.90 -1.26
CA ASN A 5 -7.83 16.97 -2.39
C ASN A 5 -8.64 15.69 -2.10
N ARG A 6 -9.63 15.41 -2.95
CA ARG A 6 -10.52 14.25 -2.82
C ARG A 6 -9.74 12.92 -2.79
N ILE A 7 -8.66 12.83 -3.57
CA ILE A 7 -7.82 11.62 -3.63
C ILE A 7 -7.19 11.35 -2.26
N LEU A 8 -6.66 12.39 -1.62
CA LEU A 8 -6.04 12.27 -0.31
C LEU A 8 -7.05 11.92 0.78
N GLN A 9 -8.26 12.49 0.73
CA GLN A 9 -9.33 12.12 1.66
C GLN A 9 -9.68 10.63 1.53
N VAL A 10 -9.84 10.15 0.29
CA VAL A 10 -10.08 8.72 0.03
C VAL A 10 -8.92 7.86 0.55
N ALA A 11 -7.67 8.27 0.32
CA ALA A 11 -6.49 7.55 0.80
C ALA A 11 -6.45 7.46 2.34
N VAL A 12 -6.74 8.57 3.04
CA VAL A 12 -6.81 8.61 4.50
C VAL A 12 -7.93 7.71 5.02
N CYS A 13 -9.14 7.82 4.47
CA CYS A 13 -10.28 7.00 4.90
C CYS A 13 -10.03 5.50 4.67
N ALA A 14 -9.55 5.13 3.48
CA ALA A 14 -9.21 3.75 3.15
C ALA A 14 -8.11 3.23 4.08
N SER A 15 -7.07 4.02 4.31
CA SER A 15 -5.98 3.68 5.23
C SER A 15 -6.47 3.45 6.66
N VAL A 16 -7.26 4.36 7.22
CA VAL A 16 -7.76 4.24 8.60
C VAL A 16 -8.64 3.01 8.76
N PHE A 17 -9.55 2.78 7.80
CA PHE A 17 -10.39 1.59 7.80
C PHE A 17 -9.56 0.30 7.73
N SER A 18 -8.58 0.25 6.81
CA SER A 18 -7.68 -0.89 6.64
C SER A 18 -6.89 -1.20 7.90
N LEU A 19 -6.35 -0.17 8.56
CA LEU A 19 -5.60 -0.29 9.82
C LEU A 19 -6.49 -0.85 10.93
N ILE A 20 -7.71 -0.32 11.09
CA ILE A 20 -8.66 -0.78 12.10
C ILE A 20 -9.00 -2.26 11.88
N CYS A 21 -9.35 -2.65 10.65
CA CYS A 21 -9.65 -4.04 10.31
C CYS A 21 -8.47 -4.97 10.63
N PHE A 22 -7.25 -4.60 10.23
CA PHE A 22 -6.08 -5.43 10.45
C PHE A 22 -5.68 -5.51 11.94
N ILE A 23 -5.77 -4.42 12.69
CA ILE A 23 -5.48 -4.40 14.14
C ILE A 23 -6.49 -5.27 14.90
N ILE A 24 -7.78 -5.16 14.58
CA ILE A 24 -8.81 -6.02 15.19
C ILE A 24 -8.50 -7.48 14.85
N ALA A 25 -8.19 -7.77 13.59
CA ALA A 25 -7.84 -9.13 13.18
C ALA A 25 -6.64 -9.67 13.97
N PHE A 26 -5.59 -8.86 14.10
CA PHE A 26 -4.35 -9.25 14.77
C PHE A 26 -4.54 -9.58 16.25
N SER A 27 -5.45 -8.88 16.94
CA SER A 27 -5.61 -8.96 18.39
C SER A 27 -6.77 -9.84 18.86
N THR A 28 -7.56 -10.45 17.96
CA THR A 28 -8.77 -11.20 18.34
C THR A 28 -8.65 -12.71 18.07
N PRO A 29 -9.23 -13.56 18.92
CA PRO A 29 -9.06 -15.02 18.85
C PRO A 29 -10.04 -15.71 17.88
N TYR A 30 -10.29 -15.15 16.69
CA TYR A 30 -11.33 -15.64 15.75
C TYR A 30 -10.87 -15.74 14.30
N TRP A 31 -9.63 -16.19 14.08
CA TRP A 31 -9.13 -16.54 12.76
C TRP A 31 -9.67 -17.88 12.27
N LEU A 32 -9.78 -18.87 13.16
CA LEU A 32 -10.42 -20.16 12.92
C LEU A 32 -11.41 -20.41 14.06
N VAL A 33 -12.62 -20.88 13.74
CA VAL A 33 -13.72 -21.02 14.70
C VAL A 33 -14.49 -22.30 14.40
N THR A 34 -14.99 -22.99 15.42
CA THR A 34 -15.90 -24.13 15.19
C THR A 34 -17.29 -23.67 14.71
N ASP A 35 -17.89 -24.43 13.78
CA ASP A 35 -19.21 -24.19 13.19
C ASP A 35 -20.39 -24.31 14.17
N GLY A 36 -20.15 -24.83 15.38
CA GLY A 36 -21.16 -25.07 16.40
C GLY A 36 -22.03 -26.31 16.16
N SER A 37 -21.71 -27.13 15.17
CA SER A 37 -22.43 -28.39 14.88
C SER A 37 -22.15 -29.48 15.93
N LEU A 38 -21.02 -29.40 16.63
CA LEU A 38 -20.66 -30.34 17.68
C LEU A 38 -21.15 -29.85 19.05
N GLN A 39 -21.74 -30.76 19.84
CA GLN A 39 -22.22 -30.43 21.19
C GLN A 39 -21.07 -30.15 22.18
N ASN A 40 -19.94 -30.86 22.03
CA ASN A 40 -18.73 -30.70 22.84
C ASN A 40 -17.50 -30.68 21.93
N PRO A 41 -17.25 -29.58 21.19
CA PRO A 41 -16.11 -29.50 20.30
C PRO A 41 -14.82 -29.41 21.14
N ARG A 42 -13.79 -30.17 20.77
CA ARG A 42 -12.51 -30.13 21.51
C ARG A 42 -11.73 -28.84 21.27
N PHE A 43 -11.94 -28.23 20.11
CA PHE A 43 -11.40 -26.95 19.68
C PHE A 43 -12.54 -25.96 19.51
N THR A 44 -12.41 -24.74 20.03
CA THR A 44 -13.48 -23.74 19.97
C THR A 44 -13.13 -22.62 18.98
N ASN A 45 -12.01 -21.95 19.20
CA ASN A 45 -11.57 -20.82 18.39
C ASN A 45 -10.08 -20.56 18.56
N LEU A 46 -9.49 -19.92 17.55
CA LEU A 46 -8.08 -19.59 17.51
C LEU A 46 -7.90 -18.24 16.82
N GLY A 47 -7.05 -17.40 17.41
CA GLY A 47 -6.43 -16.28 16.70
C GLY A 47 -4.91 -16.44 16.71
N LEU A 48 -4.22 -15.42 16.22
CA LEU A 48 -2.76 -15.45 16.08
C LEU A 48 -2.03 -15.77 17.38
N TRP A 49 -2.56 -15.32 18.51
CA TRP A 49 -1.87 -15.31 19.80
C TRP A 49 -2.56 -16.12 20.89
N GLU A 50 -3.83 -16.47 20.71
CA GLU A 50 -4.65 -17.15 21.72
C GLU A 50 -5.43 -18.27 21.06
N VAL A 51 -5.50 -19.41 21.73
CA VAL A 51 -6.28 -20.58 21.33
C VAL A 51 -7.18 -21.01 22.48
N CYS A 52 -8.40 -21.42 22.15
CA CYS A 52 -9.38 -21.90 23.10
C CYS A 52 -9.71 -23.37 22.86
N PHE A 53 -9.51 -24.20 23.89
CA PHE A 53 -9.85 -25.61 23.88
C PHE A 53 -10.95 -25.91 24.92
N ASN A 54 -11.69 -26.98 24.67
CA ASN A 54 -12.70 -27.49 25.58
C ASN A 54 -12.54 -29.00 25.74
N ASN A 55 -12.05 -29.40 26.91
CA ASN A 55 -11.77 -30.77 27.29
C ASN A 55 -10.88 -31.51 26.28
N PHE A 56 -9.89 -30.83 25.71
CA PHE A 56 -8.98 -31.44 24.75
C PHE A 56 -7.92 -32.27 25.50
N GLN A 57 -7.82 -33.55 25.12
CA GLN A 57 -6.74 -34.45 25.53
C GLN A 57 -6.06 -34.99 24.28
N ASP A 58 -4.73 -34.90 24.28
CA ASP A 58 -3.91 -35.48 23.23
C ASP A 58 -3.77 -37.00 23.43
N ILE A 59 -4.00 -37.75 22.37
CA ILE A 59 -3.96 -39.23 22.35
C ILE A 59 -2.54 -39.72 22.68
N HIS A 60 -1.52 -38.91 22.41
CA HIS A 60 -0.12 -39.28 22.62
C HIS A 60 0.35 -39.05 24.07
N ARG A 61 -0.56 -38.68 25.00
CA ARG A 61 -0.20 -38.35 26.38
C ARG A 61 -1.03 -39.06 27.45
N PHE A 62 -0.33 -39.49 28.50
CA PHE A 62 -0.84 -40.27 29.63
C PHE A 62 -1.16 -39.44 30.90
N PHE A 63 -1.12 -38.09 30.83
CA PHE A 63 -1.49 -37.25 31.98
C PHE A 63 -2.97 -36.88 31.90
N ASP A 64 -3.68 -37.02 33.02
CA ASP A 64 -5.14 -36.97 33.09
C ASP A 64 -5.77 -35.57 32.97
N ASN A 65 -4.96 -34.49 32.91
CA ASN A 65 -5.49 -33.12 32.94
C ASN A 65 -5.86 -32.63 31.51
N PRO A 66 -7.15 -32.43 31.21
CA PRO A 66 -7.58 -31.88 29.93
C PRO A 66 -7.25 -30.38 29.79
N PHE A 67 -6.93 -29.95 28.57
CA PHE A 67 -6.79 -28.53 28.25
C PHE A 67 -8.17 -27.88 28.13
N ASN A 68 -8.41 -26.87 28.97
CA ASN A 68 -9.68 -26.15 29.06
C ASN A 68 -9.45 -24.64 29.13
N GLY A 69 -10.25 -23.91 28.36
CA GLY A 69 -10.24 -22.46 28.34
C GLY A 69 -9.37 -21.89 27.22
N CYS A 70 -9.21 -20.56 27.28
CA CYS A 70 -8.42 -19.78 26.34
C CYS A 70 -7.10 -19.40 26.98
N LEU A 71 -6.01 -19.80 26.36
CA LEU A 71 -4.68 -19.45 26.83
C LEU A 71 -3.83 -18.93 25.67
N TRP A 72 -2.81 -18.17 26.04
CA TRP A 72 -1.85 -17.65 25.09
C TRP A 72 -1.07 -18.80 24.46
N VAL A 73 -0.78 -18.70 23.16
CA VAL A 73 -0.22 -19.81 22.37
C VAL A 73 1.19 -20.24 22.85
N PHE A 74 1.93 -19.35 23.53
CA PHE A 74 3.23 -19.69 24.13
C PHE A 74 3.20 -19.79 25.66
N GLU A 75 2.03 -20.08 26.24
CA GLU A 75 1.95 -20.43 27.65
C GLU A 75 2.68 -21.76 27.92
N GLU A 76 3.24 -21.92 29.12
CA GLU A 76 4.04 -23.09 29.49
C GLU A 76 3.27 -24.41 29.34
N GLU A 77 1.96 -24.42 29.60
CA GLU A 77 1.15 -25.64 29.45
C GLU A 77 1.10 -26.14 28.00
N TYR A 78 1.24 -25.24 27.01
CA TYR A 78 1.22 -25.60 25.59
C TYR A 78 2.57 -25.98 25.00
N TYR A 79 3.69 -25.83 25.73
CA TYR A 79 5.01 -26.27 25.25
C TYR A 79 5.05 -27.75 24.88
N ILE A 80 4.18 -28.51 25.54
CA ILE A 80 3.98 -29.93 25.33
C ILE A 80 3.43 -30.25 23.94
N ILE A 81 2.47 -29.45 23.47
CA ILE A 81 1.76 -29.64 22.21
C ILE A 81 2.20 -28.61 21.16
N HIS A 82 3.33 -27.94 21.39
CA HIS A 82 3.77 -26.79 20.59
C HIS A 82 4.01 -27.15 19.13
N ASP A 83 4.60 -28.31 18.86
CA ASP A 83 4.86 -28.79 17.49
C ASP A 83 3.58 -29.02 16.69
N PHE A 84 2.50 -29.41 17.38
CA PHE A 84 1.16 -29.57 16.80
C PHE A 84 0.43 -28.24 16.67
N LEU A 85 0.50 -27.39 17.70
CA LEU A 85 -0.23 -26.13 17.78
C LEU A 85 0.37 -25.06 16.86
N LEU A 86 1.70 -24.98 16.77
CA LEU A 86 2.45 -24.04 15.94
C LEU A 86 3.28 -24.76 14.87
N PRO A 87 2.64 -25.36 13.86
CA PRO A 87 3.37 -25.88 12.71
C PRO A 87 4.07 -24.73 11.97
N GLY A 88 5.13 -25.02 11.22
CA GLY A 88 5.97 -24.00 10.58
C GLY A 88 5.23 -23.02 9.66
N PHE A 89 4.13 -23.42 9.03
CA PHE A 89 3.31 -22.49 8.25
C PHE A 89 2.63 -21.43 9.13
N TYR A 90 2.18 -21.82 10.32
CA TYR A 90 1.48 -20.93 11.25
C TYR A 90 2.45 -19.95 11.90
N ILE A 91 3.66 -20.40 12.24
CA ILE A 91 4.77 -19.52 12.64
C ILE A 91 5.05 -18.48 11.55
N SER A 92 5.04 -18.90 10.27
CA SER A 92 5.22 -17.98 9.15
C SER A 92 4.09 -16.93 9.08
N VAL A 93 2.83 -17.36 9.27
CA VAL A 93 1.68 -16.43 9.36
C VAL A 93 1.87 -15.42 10.49
N GLN A 94 2.23 -15.87 11.69
CA GLN A 94 2.47 -15.01 12.85
C GLN A 94 3.59 -14.00 12.58
N LEU A 95 4.69 -14.42 11.96
CA LEU A 95 5.81 -13.55 11.61
C LEU A 95 5.38 -12.44 10.63
N PHE A 96 4.78 -12.82 9.50
CA PHE A 96 4.37 -11.85 8.48
C PHE A 96 3.23 -10.95 8.96
N ALA A 97 2.28 -11.47 9.74
CA ALA A 97 1.23 -10.68 10.36
C ALA A 97 1.81 -9.65 11.35
N THR A 98 2.84 -10.04 12.12
CA THR A 98 3.55 -9.13 13.04
C THR A 98 4.30 -8.04 12.28
N LEU A 99 5.00 -8.37 11.19
CA LEU A 99 5.66 -7.36 10.35
C LEU A 99 4.66 -6.36 9.75
N CYS A 100 3.50 -6.86 9.28
CA CYS A 100 2.40 -5.99 8.83
C CYS A 100 1.87 -5.11 9.96
N PHE A 101 1.64 -5.68 11.15
CA PHE A 101 1.16 -4.94 12.32
C PHE A 101 2.14 -3.85 12.76
N VAL A 102 3.45 -4.11 12.75
CA VAL A 102 4.48 -3.09 13.03
C VAL A 102 4.41 -1.95 12.02
N MET A 103 4.27 -2.25 10.72
CA MET A 103 4.08 -1.20 9.71
C MET A 103 2.80 -0.40 9.96
N CYS A 104 1.70 -1.05 10.37
CA CYS A 104 0.47 -0.38 10.76
C CYS A 104 0.67 0.56 11.96
N LEU A 105 1.40 0.13 12.99
CA LEU A 105 1.72 0.95 14.16
C LEU A 105 2.59 2.15 13.81
N VAL A 106 3.54 2.02 12.88
CA VAL A 106 4.37 3.14 12.39
C VAL A 106 3.54 4.14 11.59
N VAL A 107 2.55 3.68 10.82
CA VAL A 107 1.69 4.54 10.01
C VAL A 107 0.79 5.45 10.85
N ILE A 108 0.37 5.02 12.05
CA ILE A 108 -0.50 5.82 12.94
C ILE A 108 0.12 7.19 13.29
N PRO A 109 1.32 7.29 13.91
CA PRO A 109 1.92 8.58 14.21
C PRO A 109 2.31 9.36 12.95
N LEU A 110 2.71 8.69 11.86
CA LEU A 110 2.99 9.38 10.60
C LEU A 110 1.73 10.05 10.03
N THR A 111 0.59 9.36 10.04
CA THR A 111 -0.69 9.91 9.60
C THR A 111 -1.15 11.04 10.51
N ALA A 112 -0.96 10.91 11.83
CA ALA A 112 -1.27 11.98 12.78
C ALA A 112 -0.39 13.23 12.59
N ALA A 113 0.90 13.06 12.26
CA ALA A 113 1.79 14.15 11.89
C ALA A 113 1.35 14.79 10.57
N PHE A 114 1.06 13.97 9.56
CA PHE A 114 0.56 14.40 8.26
C PHE A 114 -0.70 15.27 8.35
N LEU A 115 -1.68 14.88 9.19
CA LEU A 115 -2.91 15.65 9.38
C LEU A 115 -2.68 17.01 10.07
N ARG A 116 -1.60 17.16 10.83
CA ARG A 116 -1.21 18.43 11.48
C ARG A 116 -0.33 19.31 10.60
N THR A 117 0.41 18.73 9.67
CA THR A 117 1.33 19.43 8.79
C THR A 117 0.58 20.21 7.69
N SER A 118 1.04 21.45 7.42
CA SER A 118 0.55 22.22 6.27
C SER A 118 1.18 21.71 4.97
N ARG A 119 0.48 21.89 3.85
CA ARG A 119 0.94 21.45 2.52
C ARG A 119 2.21 22.18 2.04
N ASP A 120 2.44 23.39 2.55
CA ASP A 120 3.58 24.22 2.19
C ASP A 120 4.87 23.79 2.90
N ASP A 121 4.76 23.01 3.98
CA ASP A 121 5.90 22.48 4.74
C ASP A 121 6.65 21.43 3.90
N ASP A 122 7.98 21.48 3.88
CA ASP A 122 8.83 20.52 3.18
C ASP A 122 8.66 19.08 3.70
N ARG A 123 8.27 18.94 4.97
CA ARG A 123 7.98 17.63 5.59
C ARG A 123 6.78 16.94 4.96
N TYR A 124 5.86 17.69 4.34
CA TYR A 124 4.63 17.15 3.75
C TYR A 124 4.94 16.05 2.71
N MET A 125 5.92 16.28 1.84
CA MET A 125 6.30 15.32 0.81
C MET A 125 6.93 14.05 1.40
N VAL A 126 7.80 14.21 2.40
CA VAL A 126 8.45 13.09 3.10
C VAL A 126 7.41 12.23 3.81
N LEU A 127 6.42 12.87 4.47
CA LEU A 127 5.33 12.17 5.16
C LEU A 127 4.47 11.36 4.17
N LEU A 128 4.08 11.93 3.03
CA LEU A 128 3.33 11.19 2.00
C LEU A 128 4.09 9.97 1.50
N LEU A 129 5.40 10.13 1.21
CA LEU A 129 6.24 9.04 0.74
C LEU A 129 6.41 7.96 1.82
N ALA A 130 6.65 8.35 3.06
CA ALA A 130 6.85 7.43 4.18
C ALA A 130 5.56 6.64 4.49
N ILE A 131 4.42 7.31 4.60
CA ILE A 131 3.11 6.65 4.84
C ILE A 131 2.80 5.68 3.71
N GLY A 132 2.90 6.13 2.46
CA GLY A 132 2.62 5.30 1.29
C GLY A 132 3.52 4.08 1.21
N SER A 133 4.83 4.25 1.44
CA SER A 133 5.80 3.16 1.38
C SER A 133 5.58 2.14 2.52
N CYS A 134 5.36 2.60 3.75
CA CYS A 134 5.05 1.72 4.88
C CYS A 134 3.78 0.90 4.65
N GLN A 135 2.72 1.50 4.08
CA GLN A 135 1.48 0.77 3.78
C GLN A 135 1.65 -0.26 2.66
N VAL A 136 2.40 0.07 1.60
CA VAL A 136 2.69 -0.89 0.51
C VAL A 136 3.50 -2.07 1.04
N VAL A 137 4.58 -1.81 1.79
CA VAL A 137 5.40 -2.87 2.41
C VAL A 137 4.59 -3.70 3.41
N GLY A 138 3.81 -3.03 4.27
CA GLY A 138 2.91 -3.69 5.21
C GLY A 138 1.90 -4.59 4.49
N SER A 139 1.30 -4.12 3.39
CA SER A 139 0.36 -4.91 2.60
C SER A 139 1.00 -6.17 2.01
N VAL A 140 2.26 -6.12 1.54
CA VAL A 140 2.97 -7.32 1.07
C VAL A 140 3.10 -8.36 2.19
N PHE A 141 3.51 -7.94 3.38
CA PHE A 141 3.58 -8.85 4.54
C PHE A 141 2.21 -9.39 4.93
N GLY A 142 1.21 -8.51 5.04
CA GLY A 142 -0.16 -8.90 5.37
C GLY A 142 -0.74 -9.88 4.34
N PHE A 143 -0.48 -9.64 3.05
CA PHE A 143 -0.92 -10.52 1.96
C PHE A 143 -0.31 -11.91 2.07
N ILE A 144 0.99 -12.01 2.33
CA ILE A 144 1.67 -13.30 2.56
C ILE A 144 1.05 -14.03 3.76
N ALA A 145 0.78 -13.32 4.86
CA ALA A 145 0.17 -13.90 6.06
C ALA A 145 -1.22 -14.47 5.75
N VAL A 146 -2.12 -13.67 5.14
CA VAL A 146 -3.50 -14.12 4.89
C VAL A 146 -3.61 -15.17 3.80
N VAL A 147 -2.72 -15.16 2.79
CA VAL A 147 -2.69 -16.24 1.77
C VAL A 147 -2.16 -17.54 2.36
N THR A 148 -1.12 -17.48 3.19
CA THR A 148 -0.56 -18.67 3.84
C THR A 148 -1.58 -19.29 4.79
N PHE A 149 -2.26 -18.48 5.59
CA PHE A 149 -3.33 -18.95 6.46
C PHE A 149 -4.55 -19.42 5.66
N GLY A 150 -4.96 -18.69 4.62
CA GLY A 150 -6.07 -19.10 3.77
C GLY A 150 -5.83 -20.45 3.07
N ALA A 151 -4.58 -20.75 2.71
CA ALA A 151 -4.22 -22.00 2.05
C ALA A 151 -4.08 -23.19 3.00
N LYS A 152 -3.70 -22.96 4.27
CA LYS A 152 -3.34 -24.04 5.21
C LYS A 152 -4.14 -24.06 6.51
N GLY A 153 -4.84 -22.99 6.86
CA GLY A 153 -5.56 -22.83 8.12
C GLY A 153 -6.74 -23.79 8.28
N ASP A 154 -7.34 -24.22 7.17
CA ASP A 154 -8.40 -25.24 7.13
C ASP A 154 -7.85 -26.60 6.62
N SER A 155 -6.57 -26.87 6.86
CA SER A 155 -6.01 -28.18 6.50
C SER A 155 -6.55 -29.25 7.44
N ARG A 156 -6.90 -30.40 6.86
CA ARG A 156 -7.31 -31.61 7.58
C ARG A 156 -6.35 -32.05 8.70
N ASP A 157 -5.07 -31.73 8.54
CA ASP A 157 -4.00 -32.27 9.37
C ASP A 157 -3.54 -31.33 10.50
N TRP A 158 -4.22 -30.19 10.74
CA TRP A 158 -3.78 -29.21 11.75
C TRP A 158 -4.66 -29.15 13.00
N MET A 159 -5.95 -28.86 12.88
CA MET A 159 -6.81 -28.65 14.05
C MET A 159 -7.79 -29.81 14.29
N PRO A 160 -8.07 -30.17 15.56
CA PRO A 160 -9.05 -31.21 15.88
C PRO A 160 -10.43 -30.81 15.37
N GLY A 161 -11.16 -31.78 14.81
CA GLY A 161 -12.50 -31.51 14.27
C GLY A 161 -12.48 -30.61 13.04
N TRP A 162 -11.43 -30.72 12.19
CA TRP A 162 -11.26 -29.94 10.97
C TRP A 162 -12.51 -29.85 10.08
N GLN A 163 -13.37 -30.89 10.03
CA GLN A 163 -14.60 -30.86 9.24
C GLN A 163 -15.63 -29.81 9.71
N ASN A 164 -15.47 -29.34 10.95
CA ASN A 164 -16.40 -28.47 11.65
C ASN A 164 -15.72 -27.17 12.08
N ASN A 165 -14.59 -26.84 11.46
CA ASN A 165 -13.85 -25.61 11.70
C ASN A 165 -13.93 -24.74 10.45
N ASP A 166 -14.43 -23.53 10.62
CA ASP A 166 -14.57 -22.54 9.56
C ASP A 166 -13.60 -21.37 9.80
N MET A 167 -13.25 -20.68 8.71
CA MET A 167 -12.53 -19.42 8.78
C MET A 167 -13.38 -18.38 9.51
N GLY A 168 -12.86 -17.81 10.59
CA GLY A 168 -13.59 -16.88 11.43
C GLY A 168 -13.67 -15.46 10.88
N TRP A 169 -14.53 -14.65 11.50
CA TRP A 169 -14.77 -13.26 11.08
C TRP A 169 -13.53 -12.37 11.18
N SER A 170 -12.65 -12.65 12.15
CA SER A 170 -11.42 -11.88 12.35
C SER A 170 -10.41 -12.14 11.24
N PHE A 171 -10.34 -13.37 10.71
CA PHE A 171 -9.57 -13.65 9.50
C PHE A 171 -10.09 -12.85 8.29
N ALA A 172 -11.41 -12.76 8.10
CA ALA A 172 -11.98 -11.95 7.02
C ALA A 172 -11.61 -10.47 7.14
N LEU A 173 -11.63 -9.91 8.36
CA LEU A 173 -11.13 -8.55 8.61
C LEU A 173 -9.62 -8.43 8.33
N GLY A 174 -8.85 -9.46 8.65
CA GLY A 174 -7.42 -9.54 8.33
C GLY A 174 -7.16 -9.48 6.83
N VAL A 175 -7.93 -10.22 6.03
CA VAL A 175 -7.87 -10.19 4.55
C VAL A 175 -8.22 -8.80 4.03
N VAL A 176 -9.35 -8.24 4.46
CA VAL A 176 -9.78 -6.89 4.03
C VAL A 176 -8.74 -5.84 4.41
N GLY A 177 -8.26 -5.89 5.66
CA GLY A 177 -7.24 -4.97 6.17
C GLY A 177 -5.88 -5.11 5.50
N ALA A 178 -5.45 -6.33 5.15
CA ALA A 178 -4.19 -6.55 4.44
C ALA A 178 -4.25 -6.07 2.97
N VAL A 179 -5.36 -6.37 2.28
CA VAL A 179 -5.53 -6.05 0.86
C VAL A 179 -5.78 -4.57 0.63
N LEU A 180 -6.57 -3.90 1.49
CA LEU A 180 -6.86 -2.47 1.35
C LEU A 180 -5.66 -1.56 1.68
N LEU A 181 -4.65 -2.05 2.39
CA LEU A 181 -3.41 -1.30 2.65
C LEU A 181 -2.68 -0.97 1.33
N LEU A 182 -2.73 -1.84 0.32
CA LEU A 182 -2.06 -1.62 -0.97
C LEU A 182 -2.63 -0.41 -1.73
N PRO A 183 -3.91 -0.37 -2.10
CA PRO A 183 -4.47 0.78 -2.81
C PRO A 183 -4.38 2.06 -1.98
N ALA A 184 -4.56 1.99 -0.65
CA ALA A 184 -4.39 3.15 0.22
C ALA A 184 -2.95 3.72 0.14
N GLY A 185 -1.94 2.84 0.27
CA GLY A 185 -0.53 3.22 0.16
C GLY A 185 -0.17 3.77 -1.23
N VAL A 186 -0.67 3.14 -2.30
CA VAL A 186 -0.45 3.61 -3.68
C VAL A 186 -1.03 5.00 -3.90
N LEU A 187 -2.22 5.31 -3.36
CA LEU A 187 -2.80 6.66 -3.49
C LEU A 187 -1.92 7.73 -2.82
N TYR A 188 -1.32 7.45 -1.66
CA TYR A 188 -0.35 8.35 -1.03
C TYR A 188 0.89 8.56 -1.91
N LEU A 189 1.42 7.50 -2.53
CA LEU A 189 2.58 7.59 -3.43
C LEU A 189 2.26 8.36 -4.71
N VAL A 190 1.06 8.18 -5.26
CA VAL A 190 0.59 8.94 -6.45
C VAL A 190 0.48 10.42 -6.11
N GLU A 191 -0.07 10.78 -4.95
CA GLU A 191 -0.11 12.17 -4.51
C GLU A 191 1.29 12.72 -4.24
N ALA A 192 2.19 11.97 -3.60
CA ALA A 192 3.58 12.38 -3.42
C ALA A 192 4.26 12.68 -4.78
N ARG A 193 4.04 11.80 -5.77
CA ARG A 193 4.56 11.99 -7.14
C ARG A 193 3.97 13.23 -7.80
N ARG A 194 2.65 13.43 -7.67
CA ARG A 194 1.95 14.58 -8.24
C ARG A 194 2.47 15.90 -7.66
N GLU A 195 2.65 15.96 -6.34
CA GLU A 195 3.19 17.15 -5.67
C GLU A 195 4.64 17.44 -6.06
N ARG A 196 5.46 16.39 -6.22
CA ARG A 196 6.82 16.54 -6.72
C ARG A 196 6.86 17.18 -8.11
N TYR A 197 6.02 16.73 -9.04
CA TYR A 197 5.98 17.32 -10.38
C TYR A 197 5.50 18.77 -10.37
N LYS A 198 4.52 19.13 -9.54
CA LYS A 198 4.07 20.52 -9.40
C LYS A 198 5.21 21.42 -8.93
N ARG A 199 5.92 21.04 -7.86
CA ARG A 199 7.07 21.81 -7.33
C ARG A 199 8.19 21.95 -8.36
N LEU A 200 8.52 20.88 -9.10
CA LEU A 200 9.53 20.94 -10.17
C LEU A 200 9.11 21.88 -11.32
N ASN A 201 7.84 21.84 -11.74
CA ASN A 201 7.34 22.75 -12.77
C ASN A 201 7.33 24.21 -12.29
N GLU A 202 7.01 24.46 -11.02
CA GLU A 202 7.07 25.80 -10.42
C GLU A 202 8.50 26.34 -10.37
N ILE A 203 9.49 25.52 -9.99
CA ILE A 203 10.91 25.89 -10.02
C ILE A 203 11.35 26.20 -11.45
N SER A 204 11.05 25.31 -12.39
CA SER A 204 11.41 25.52 -13.81
C SER A 204 10.78 26.79 -14.39
N ASN A 205 9.51 27.07 -14.09
CA ASN A 205 8.83 28.30 -14.53
C ASN A 205 9.41 29.56 -13.89
N ARG A 206 9.92 29.48 -12.65
CA ARG A 206 10.61 30.58 -11.97
C ARG A 206 11.96 30.86 -12.63
N GLU A 207 12.76 29.83 -12.89
CA GLU A 207 14.05 29.96 -13.58
C GLU A 207 13.88 30.56 -14.98
N ILE A 208 12.85 30.13 -15.74
CA ILE A 208 12.53 30.70 -17.05
C ILE A 208 12.16 32.18 -16.96
N SER A 209 11.38 32.56 -15.94
CA SER A 209 11.00 33.96 -15.71
C SER A 209 12.21 34.82 -15.35
N GLU A 210 13.06 34.34 -14.43
CA GLU A 210 14.27 35.05 -13.98
C GLU A 210 15.27 35.27 -15.13
N TYR A 211 15.50 34.25 -15.95
CA TYR A 211 16.32 34.38 -17.16
C TYR A 211 15.74 35.38 -18.17
N GLY A 212 14.40 35.38 -18.33
CA GLY A 212 13.71 36.36 -19.17
C GLY A 212 13.94 37.79 -18.68
N ASP A 213 13.74 38.04 -17.39
CA ASP A 213 13.91 39.36 -16.78
C ASP A 213 15.36 39.86 -16.91
N GLU A 214 16.36 39.00 -16.66
CA GLU A 214 17.78 39.32 -16.89
C GLU A 214 18.07 39.67 -18.36
N TYR A 215 17.49 38.94 -19.31
CA TYR A 215 17.65 39.21 -20.74
C TYR A 215 17.11 40.61 -21.11
N TYR A 216 15.88 40.94 -20.70
CA TYR A 216 15.28 42.24 -20.98
C TYR A 216 16.04 43.39 -20.30
N GLN A 217 16.47 43.21 -19.04
CA GLN A 217 17.25 44.20 -18.30
C GLN A 217 18.57 44.53 -19.01
N ASN A 218 19.27 43.52 -19.54
CA ASN A 218 20.51 43.70 -20.29
C ASN A 218 20.29 44.44 -21.61
N GLN A 219 19.20 44.15 -22.32
CA GLN A 219 18.86 44.82 -23.58
C GLN A 219 18.52 46.31 -23.36
N VAL A 220 17.74 46.63 -22.32
CA VAL A 220 17.43 48.02 -21.94
C VAL A 220 18.71 48.77 -21.52
N SER A 221 19.59 48.13 -20.74
CA SER A 221 20.87 48.73 -20.32
C SER A 221 21.78 49.01 -21.52
N ALA A 222 21.84 48.11 -22.51
CA ALA A 222 22.59 48.30 -23.75
C ALA A 222 22.00 49.41 -24.63
N ALA A 223 20.68 49.58 -24.65
CA ALA A 223 19.99 50.63 -25.39
C ALA A 223 20.06 52.02 -24.72
N ALA A 224 20.36 52.08 -23.42
CA ALA A 224 20.45 53.32 -22.65
C ALA A 224 21.85 53.97 -22.64
N LEU A 225 22.89 53.31 -23.17
CA LEU A 225 24.19 53.96 -23.39
C LEU A 225 24.08 54.98 -24.55
N PRO A 226 24.59 56.22 -24.39
CA PRO A 226 24.62 57.18 -25.49
C PRO A 226 25.47 56.61 -26.64
N SER A 227 24.86 56.49 -27.81
CA SER A 227 25.52 56.06 -29.04
C SER A 227 26.70 56.98 -29.37
N ALA A 228 27.93 56.47 -29.25
CA ALA A 228 29.02 57.00 -30.05
C ALA A 228 28.71 56.68 -31.54
N PRO A 229 28.88 57.63 -32.47
CA PRO A 229 28.56 57.36 -33.86
C PRO A 229 29.62 56.40 -34.42
N SER A 230 29.18 55.24 -34.91
CA SER A 230 29.98 54.41 -35.81
C SER A 230 29.16 54.09 -37.05
N PRO A 231 29.78 54.16 -38.25
CA PRO A 231 29.07 54.07 -39.51
C PRO A 231 28.75 52.60 -39.83
N TYR A 232 27.47 52.35 -40.11
CA TYR A 232 26.94 51.24 -40.93
C TYR A 232 27.47 49.82 -40.70
N GLN A 233 26.58 48.92 -40.24
CA GLN A 233 26.23 47.74 -41.05
C GLN A 233 24.87 47.16 -40.65
N SER A 234 23.97 47.14 -41.64
CA SER A 234 22.69 46.42 -41.62
C SER A 234 22.96 44.93 -41.74
N SER A 235 22.63 44.17 -40.69
CA SER A 235 22.49 42.72 -40.76
C SER A 235 21.06 42.36 -40.32
N PHE A 236 20.30 41.85 -41.27
CA PHE A 236 18.94 41.34 -41.11
C PHE A 236 18.87 40.35 -39.94
N ALA A 237 18.02 40.62 -38.95
CA ALA A 237 17.67 39.67 -37.91
C ALA A 237 16.71 38.62 -38.50
N SER A 238 17.12 37.36 -38.53
CA SER A 238 16.22 36.23 -38.77
C SER A 238 15.40 35.93 -37.51
N GLU A 239 14.08 35.95 -37.66
CA GLU A 239 13.07 35.60 -36.67
C GLU A 239 13.30 34.18 -36.09
N PRO A 240 13.24 33.95 -34.77
CA PRO A 240 13.35 32.62 -34.21
C PRO A 240 12.08 31.83 -34.50
N SER A 241 12.17 30.88 -35.42
CA SER A 241 11.10 29.93 -35.75
C SER A 241 10.65 29.15 -34.51
N ARG A 242 9.40 29.41 -34.08
CA ARG A 242 8.65 28.62 -33.09
C ARG A 242 8.68 27.12 -33.46
N PRO A 243 8.97 26.18 -32.53
CA PRO A 243 8.85 24.76 -32.81
C PRO A 243 7.39 24.40 -33.15
N ARG A 244 7.16 23.91 -34.36
CA ARG A 244 5.85 23.44 -34.82
C ARG A 244 5.57 22.08 -34.16
N ARG A 245 4.46 21.99 -33.41
CA ARG A 245 3.89 20.74 -32.88
C ARG A 245 3.68 19.75 -34.04
N PRO A 246 4.03 18.45 -33.91
CA PRO A 246 3.71 17.48 -34.94
C PRO A 246 2.19 17.36 -35.11
N GLN A 247 1.72 17.58 -36.35
CA GLN A 247 0.34 17.34 -36.75
C GLN A 247 0.17 15.84 -37.05
N GLN A 248 -0.82 15.21 -36.41
CA GLN A 248 -1.34 13.90 -36.81
C GLN A 248 -1.87 13.99 -38.25
N ASN A 249 -1.25 13.25 -39.17
CA ASN A 249 -1.84 13.02 -40.48
C ASN A 249 -2.82 11.86 -40.41
N ILE A 250 -4.10 12.22 -40.36
CA ILE A 250 -5.19 11.41 -40.90
C ILE A 250 -5.25 11.74 -42.39
N SER A 251 -5.05 10.76 -43.26
CA SER A 251 -5.76 10.73 -44.55
C SER A 251 -5.85 9.31 -45.07
N SER A 252 -7.10 8.96 -45.37
CA SER A 252 -7.61 7.75 -45.94
C SER A 252 -7.64 7.82 -47.48
N ASN A 253 -7.41 6.66 -48.08
CA ASN A 253 -7.99 6.09 -49.30
C ASN A 253 -7.77 6.74 -50.69
N SER A 254 -7.13 5.95 -51.57
CA SER A 254 -7.73 5.35 -52.80
C SER A 254 -6.65 4.54 -53.55
N ALA A 255 -6.65 3.20 -53.55
CA ALA A 255 -7.39 2.28 -54.44
C ALA A 255 -6.89 2.23 -55.90
N VAL A 256 -6.18 1.14 -56.29
CA VAL A 256 -6.19 0.38 -57.57
C VAL A 256 -5.48 -0.97 -57.28
N GLN A 257 -6.16 -2.10 -57.02
CA GLN A 257 -6.79 -3.09 -57.92
C GLN A 257 -5.81 -4.10 -58.60
N GLY A 258 -6.01 -5.40 -58.29
CA GLY A 258 -5.48 -6.59 -58.96
C GLY A 258 -4.59 -7.44 -58.03
N GLY A 259 -4.89 -8.68 -57.63
CA GLY A 259 -5.94 -9.64 -57.95
C GLY A 259 -5.32 -11.06 -57.91
N ILE A 260 -5.86 -11.93 -57.04
CA ILE A 260 -5.89 -13.43 -57.12
C ILE A 260 -4.51 -14.13 -56.99
N GLN A 261 -4.23 -15.21 -56.24
CA GLN A 261 -4.97 -16.43 -55.90
C GLN A 261 -4.35 -17.12 -54.66
N THR A 262 -5.11 -18.08 -54.13
CA THR A 262 -4.90 -19.03 -53.04
C THR A 262 -3.72 -20.00 -53.22
N ASP A 263 -3.17 -20.54 -52.13
CA ASP A 263 -3.25 -21.97 -51.77
C ASP A 263 -2.23 -22.36 -50.67
N ILE A 264 -2.69 -23.25 -49.78
CA ILE A 264 -2.03 -24.01 -48.69
C ILE A 264 -1.90 -23.30 -47.34
#